data_AF-A0A9D8DZ17-F1
#
_entry.id   AF-A0A9D8DZ17-F1
#
_cell.length_a   1.000
_cell.length_b   1.000
_cell.length_c   1.000
_cell.angle_alpha   90.00
_cell.angle_beta   90.00
_cell.angle_gamma   90.00
#
_symmetry.space_group_name_H-M   'P 1'
#
loop_
_entity.id
_entity.type
_entity.pdbx_description
1 polymer ?
#
loop_
_entity_poly.entity_id
_entity_poly.type
_entity_poly.pdbx_seq_one_letter_code
_entity_poly.pdbx_strand_id
1 'polypeptide(L)'
;MGTPTPASAAPTAAARARSSRGAPGAEPANTQSIVALYDGPRCGLRWRRVRMPHPPRRGGVAPLRALPGVAVRPHAGRRGVRLVLDPGARLPLPALDDARVGGGQRAARRGQRVRLVPRGLRVRGGRHHVLEQPPDPFGEPHRLSRPGRPPTARAHPRAPTRGDPVTDVASLLFTQEAADDPHGTYARIRSECPVSREVGWAGGDAHTLYLSRYEDVMWALRHPEVFSSAPGAVNIGQEHPLIPLQVDPPDHAKYRRMVDPEFSPIKMRALEPDVRVLVHRLVDAFADRGACDFHEEFATPLPSAIFLRLMGMSQDDLGQFLQWRDDTIRPDATDPAEAQRIRDRVGQEITAYFDRALDEKRDAPDDGLMARIAVGEVDGRPLTRGEQLGMCHLLMLGGLDTVTATLDCMVAYLARHPDRRRAVVADPTRIDAVIEELLRTETPVVMVPRVVAQDVTIGGVEARAGDTAVMLLGAADTDEAEFADAEAVDFDRERNRHLAFGAGPHRCLGSHLARMELRVAIEEFHARIPDYRIAPGVDLHFSPAIRQATDLRLEW
;
A
#
# COMPACT_ATOMS: atom_id res chain seq x y z
N MET A 1 -27.76 32.64 -45.42
CA MET A 1 -27.79 31.95 -46.73
C MET A 1 -26.35 31.58 -47.06
N GLY A 2 -25.93 30.33 -47.24
CA GLY A 2 -26.67 29.06 -47.13
C GLY A 2 -25.71 27.90 -46.75
N THR A 3 -26.29 26.75 -46.44
CA THR A 3 -25.65 25.50 -45.98
C THR A 3 -24.73 24.83 -47.02
N PRO A 4 -23.89 23.88 -46.57
CA PRO A 4 -23.79 22.60 -47.25
C PRO A 4 -24.17 21.41 -46.33
N THR A 5 -24.89 20.45 -46.90
CA THR A 5 -25.22 19.12 -46.33
C THR A 5 -25.10 18.06 -47.45
N PRO A 6 -24.99 16.75 -47.14
CA PRO A 6 -24.09 15.86 -47.91
C PRO A 6 -24.79 14.67 -48.59
N ALA A 7 -24.01 13.87 -49.33
CA ALA A 7 -24.32 12.49 -49.73
C ALA A 7 -22.99 11.70 -49.75
N SER A 8 -22.81 10.49 -49.17
CA SER A 8 -23.63 9.27 -49.09
C SER A 8 -23.79 8.52 -50.42
N ALA A 9 -22.94 7.50 -50.64
CA ALA A 9 -23.34 6.20 -51.19
C ALA A 9 -22.19 5.16 -51.18
N ALA A 10 -22.54 3.93 -50.78
CA ALA A 10 -21.93 2.66 -51.17
C ALA A 10 -23.10 1.69 -51.47
N PRO A 11 -22.93 0.39 -51.82
CA PRO A 11 -21.77 -0.33 -52.38
C PRO A 11 -22.12 -1.08 -53.70
N THR A 12 -21.16 -1.79 -54.31
CA THR A 12 -21.45 -2.85 -55.31
C THR A 12 -20.44 -4.01 -55.24
N ALA A 13 -20.86 -5.20 -55.67
CA ALA A 13 -20.15 -6.48 -55.49
C ALA A 13 -20.17 -7.37 -56.76
N ALA A 14 -19.46 -8.51 -56.71
CA ALA A 14 -19.34 -9.62 -57.70
C ALA A 14 -18.22 -9.49 -58.78
N ALA A 15 -17.58 -10.57 -59.27
CA ALA A 15 -17.37 -11.93 -58.71
C ALA A 15 -16.25 -12.75 -59.42
N ARG A 16 -15.41 -13.43 -58.62
CA ARG A 16 -14.79 -14.77 -58.80
C ARG A 16 -14.00 -15.17 -60.08
N ALA A 17 -12.74 -15.56 -59.88
CA ALA A 17 -12.13 -16.78 -60.45
C ALA A 17 -11.08 -17.39 -59.49
N ARG A 18 -10.78 -18.70 -59.62
CA ARG A 18 -9.80 -19.48 -58.81
C ARG A 18 -8.44 -19.50 -59.56
N SER A 19 -7.25 -19.82 -59.02
CA SER A 19 -6.83 -20.68 -57.88
C SER A 19 -5.41 -20.28 -57.43
N SER A 20 -4.93 -20.62 -56.22
CA SER A 20 -4.18 -21.87 -55.96
C SER A 20 -3.76 -21.95 -54.47
N ARG A 21 -2.97 -22.98 -54.07
CA ARG A 21 -2.81 -23.43 -52.67
C ARG A 21 -1.68 -22.73 -51.90
N GLY A 22 -1.94 -22.35 -50.66
CA GLY A 22 -0.95 -22.02 -49.62
C GLY A 22 -1.66 -21.80 -48.28
N ALA A 23 -1.32 -22.58 -47.25
CA ALA A 23 -2.02 -22.54 -45.96
C ALA A 23 -1.46 -21.44 -45.03
N PRO A 24 -2.27 -20.88 -44.11
CA PRO A 24 -1.89 -19.70 -43.31
C PRO A 24 -0.99 -20.05 -42.12
N GLY A 25 -0.26 -19.05 -41.62
CA GLY A 25 0.46 -19.13 -40.36
C GLY A 25 -0.48 -19.28 -39.15
N ALA A 26 0.03 -19.91 -38.10
CA ALA A 26 -0.66 -20.07 -36.82
C ALA A 26 -0.12 -19.09 -35.79
N GLU A 27 -1.02 -18.56 -34.96
CA GLU A 27 -0.75 -17.79 -33.75
C GLU A 27 0.05 -18.60 -32.70
N PRO A 28 0.72 -17.92 -31.73
CA PRO A 28 1.46 -18.59 -30.68
C PRO A 28 0.56 -19.39 -29.73
N ALA A 29 1.10 -20.48 -29.17
CA ALA A 29 0.36 -21.39 -28.32
C ALA A 29 0.61 -21.15 -26.82
N ASN A 30 -0.50 -21.13 -26.08
CA ASN A 30 -0.67 -21.62 -24.71
C ASN A 30 0.42 -21.32 -23.67
N THR A 31 0.16 -20.24 -22.93
CA THR A 31 0.11 -20.21 -21.47
C THR A 31 -0.01 -21.59 -20.80
N GLN A 32 0.80 -21.87 -19.79
CA GLN A 32 0.60 -23.01 -18.90
C GLN A 32 -0.59 -22.74 -17.97
N SER A 33 -1.71 -23.43 -18.17
CA SER A 33 -2.84 -23.36 -17.24
C SER A 33 -2.53 -24.16 -15.96
N ILE A 34 -2.11 -23.47 -14.90
CA ILE A 34 -2.08 -24.04 -13.55
C ILE A 34 -3.52 -24.11 -13.04
N VAL A 35 -4.10 -25.30 -13.00
CA VAL A 35 -5.41 -25.53 -12.36
C VAL A 35 -5.15 -25.81 -10.87
N ALA A 36 -5.41 -24.80 -10.03
CA ALA A 36 -5.43 -24.97 -8.59
C ALA A 36 -6.67 -25.81 -8.19
N LEU A 37 -6.45 -27.00 -7.66
CA LEU A 37 -7.50 -27.81 -7.04
C LEU A 37 -7.48 -27.53 -5.53
N TYR A 38 -8.50 -26.82 -5.05
CA TYR A 38 -8.64 -26.39 -3.66
C TYR A 38 -9.15 -27.53 -2.76
N ASP A 39 -8.60 -27.65 -1.55
CA ASP A 39 -8.94 -28.73 -0.60
C ASP A 39 -8.86 -28.25 0.87
N GLY A 40 -9.85 -27.44 1.28
CA GLY A 40 -10.21 -27.24 2.68
C GLY A 40 -9.90 -25.88 3.34
N PRO A 41 -10.51 -25.60 4.52
CA PRO A 41 -10.77 -24.25 5.00
C PRO A 41 -9.62 -23.68 5.86
N ARG A 42 -8.49 -23.31 5.24
CA ARG A 42 -7.45 -22.50 5.89
C ARG A 42 -6.83 -21.54 4.86
N CYS A 43 -6.69 -20.27 5.25
CA CYS A 43 -6.01 -19.20 4.50
C CYS A 43 -4.53 -19.52 4.20
N GLY A 44 -4.27 -20.39 3.22
CA GLY A 44 -2.92 -20.72 2.80
C GLY A 44 -2.82 -21.99 1.95
N LEU A 45 -2.18 -21.84 0.78
CA LEU A 45 -1.80 -22.93 -0.10
C LEU A 45 -0.90 -23.95 0.62
N ARG A 46 -1.37 -25.20 0.77
CA ARG A 46 -0.54 -26.31 1.24
C ARG A 46 0.09 -27.08 0.08
N TRP A 47 1.40 -26.94 -0.08
CA TRP A 47 2.20 -27.75 -0.99
C TRP A 47 2.10 -29.26 -0.69
N ARG A 48 1.50 -30.04 -1.58
CA ARG A 48 1.67 -31.51 -1.62
C ARG A 48 2.80 -31.87 -2.60
N ARG A 49 3.89 -32.46 -2.09
CA ARG A 49 4.80 -33.24 -2.95
C ARG A 49 4.08 -34.52 -3.41
N VAL A 50 3.62 -34.53 -4.66
CA VAL A 50 3.18 -35.76 -5.31
C VAL A 50 4.41 -36.59 -5.68
N ARG A 51 4.61 -37.73 -5.00
CA ARG A 51 5.60 -38.73 -5.42
C ARG A 51 5.02 -39.53 -6.58
N MET A 52 5.65 -39.42 -7.76
CA MET A 52 5.45 -40.39 -8.84
C MET A 52 5.97 -41.79 -8.42
N PRO A 53 5.33 -42.88 -8.87
CA PRO A 53 5.73 -44.24 -8.51
C PRO A 53 7.10 -44.61 -9.08
N HIS A 54 7.91 -45.33 -8.30
CA HIS A 54 9.18 -45.91 -8.76
C HIS A 54 8.95 -47.24 -9.52
N PRO A 55 9.81 -47.56 -10.51
CA PRO A 55 9.84 -48.86 -11.18
C PRO A 55 10.35 -49.99 -10.23
N PRO A 56 10.20 -51.28 -10.62
CA PRO A 56 10.29 -52.40 -9.68
C PRO A 56 11.72 -52.78 -9.22
N ARG A 57 11.77 -53.56 -8.13
CA ARG A 57 12.95 -53.85 -7.29
C ARG A 57 13.94 -54.88 -7.84
N ARG A 58 15.24 -54.60 -7.64
CA ARG A 58 16.34 -55.52 -7.25
C ARG A 58 17.35 -54.67 -6.44
N GLY A 59 18.10 -55.11 -5.43
CA GLY A 59 18.09 -56.30 -4.57
C GLY A 59 18.41 -55.87 -3.11
N GLY A 60 18.39 -56.78 -2.13
CA GLY A 60 18.30 -56.43 -0.69
C GLY A 60 19.60 -56.13 0.08
N VAL A 61 19.44 -55.66 1.32
CA VAL A 61 20.48 -55.59 2.39
C VAL A 61 19.84 -55.92 3.75
N ALA A 62 20.64 -56.50 4.67
CA ALA A 62 20.26 -56.97 6.02
C ALA A 62 20.26 -55.83 7.10
N PRO A 63 19.86 -56.08 8.36
CA PRO A 63 19.47 -55.01 9.30
C PRO A 63 20.50 -54.63 10.39
N LEU A 64 20.18 -53.52 11.08
CA LEU A 64 20.60 -53.07 12.43
C LEU A 64 22.02 -52.52 12.66
N ARG A 65 22.06 -51.30 13.24
CA ARG A 65 22.72 -51.03 14.53
C ARG A 65 22.15 -49.76 15.18
N ALA A 66 21.82 -49.84 16.47
CA ALA A 66 21.45 -48.70 17.31
C ALA A 66 22.65 -48.25 18.15
N LEU A 67 22.69 -46.96 18.51
CA LEU A 67 23.69 -46.42 19.43
C LEU A 67 23.26 -46.66 20.90
N PRO A 68 24.19 -46.85 21.85
CA PRO A 68 23.84 -47.08 23.26
C PRO A 68 23.33 -45.79 23.93
N GLY A 69 22.34 -45.92 24.84
CA GLY A 69 22.00 -44.86 25.80
C GLY A 69 20.63 -44.18 25.64
N VAL A 70 19.81 -44.55 24.65
CA VAL A 70 18.45 -43.99 24.49
C VAL A 70 17.40 -45.09 24.42
N ALA A 71 16.49 -45.11 25.41
CA ALA A 71 15.30 -45.97 25.37
C ALA A 71 14.11 -45.19 24.79
N VAL A 72 13.56 -45.67 23.67
CA VAL A 72 12.33 -45.14 23.07
C VAL A 72 11.22 -46.16 23.29
N ARG A 73 10.12 -45.78 23.94
CA ARG A 73 8.87 -46.56 23.97
C ARG A 73 7.79 -45.82 23.17
N PRO A 74 7.08 -46.50 22.25
CA PRO A 74 5.96 -45.88 21.55
C PRO A 74 4.73 -45.81 22.47
N HIS A 75 3.99 -44.70 22.39
CA HIS A 75 2.63 -44.61 22.93
C HIS A 75 1.66 -44.38 21.78
N ALA A 76 0.61 -45.19 21.70
CA ALA A 76 -0.32 -45.19 20.58
C ALA A 76 -1.48 -44.21 20.82
N GLY A 77 -1.41 -43.02 20.22
CA GLY A 77 -2.53 -42.07 20.26
C GLY A 77 -2.16 -40.65 19.83
N ARG A 78 -2.67 -40.22 18.67
CA ARG A 78 -2.81 -38.82 18.20
C ARG A 78 -1.62 -37.85 18.42
N ARG A 79 -0.77 -37.73 17.38
CA ARG A 79 0.08 -36.59 16.99
C ARG A 79 0.65 -35.70 18.12
N GLY A 80 1.80 -36.09 18.67
CA GLY A 80 2.72 -35.22 19.41
C GLY A 80 3.94 -36.00 19.89
N VAL A 81 5.13 -35.40 19.86
CA VAL A 81 6.34 -35.95 20.50
C VAL A 81 6.82 -34.95 21.54
N ARG A 82 6.94 -35.40 22.79
CA ARG A 82 7.52 -34.61 23.89
C ARG A 82 8.80 -35.32 24.32
N LEU A 83 9.95 -34.64 24.20
CA LEU A 83 11.19 -35.10 24.82
C LEU A 83 11.21 -34.61 26.28
N VAL A 84 11.47 -35.53 27.20
CA VAL A 84 11.68 -35.24 28.62
C VAL A 84 13.07 -35.75 28.98
N LEU A 85 13.90 -34.89 29.57
CA LEU A 85 15.19 -35.26 30.13
C LEU A 85 15.03 -35.62 31.60
N ASP A 86 15.70 -36.69 32.03
CA ASP A 86 15.60 -37.18 33.40
C ASP A 86 16.33 -36.24 34.39
N PRO A 87 15.73 -35.84 35.53
CA PRO A 87 16.36 -34.96 36.51
C PRO A 87 17.50 -35.66 37.29
N GLY A 88 18.66 -35.86 36.66
CA GLY A 88 19.83 -36.44 37.34
C GLY A 88 21.04 -36.80 36.48
N ALA A 89 20.93 -36.80 35.15
CA ALA A 89 22.03 -37.23 34.28
C ALA A 89 23.23 -36.26 34.33
N ARG A 90 24.42 -36.80 34.66
CA ARG A 90 25.71 -36.10 34.57
C ARG A 90 26.53 -36.67 33.40
N LEU A 91 27.15 -35.80 32.60
CA LEU A 91 28.11 -36.18 31.56
C LEU A 91 29.54 -35.75 31.96
N PRO A 92 30.58 -36.55 31.70
CA PRO A 92 31.96 -36.26 32.10
C PRO A 92 32.71 -35.38 31.08
N LEU A 93 33.70 -34.62 31.58
CA LEU A 93 34.71 -33.88 30.81
C LEU A 93 36.12 -34.36 31.22
N PRO A 94 37.08 -34.45 30.27
CA PRO A 94 38.50 -34.20 30.50
C PRO A 94 38.82 -32.72 30.11
N ALA A 95 39.54 -31.89 30.88
CA ALA A 95 40.94 -32.00 31.35
C ALA A 95 41.92 -32.09 30.14
N LEU A 96 42.92 -31.22 29.95
CA LEU A 96 43.81 -30.48 30.88
C LEU A 96 44.07 -29.05 30.36
N ASP A 97 44.06 -28.03 31.23
CA ASP A 97 45.21 -27.38 31.89
C ASP A 97 46.30 -26.81 30.95
N ASP A 98 46.40 -25.47 30.91
CA ASP A 98 47.69 -24.81 31.19
C ASP A 98 47.47 -23.42 31.80
N ALA A 99 48.39 -22.97 32.66
CA ALA A 99 48.12 -21.90 33.62
C ALA A 99 48.75 -20.54 33.25
N ARG A 100 48.13 -19.45 33.71
CA ARG A 100 48.77 -18.47 34.63
C ARG A 100 47.82 -17.39 35.15
N VAL A 101 47.98 -17.09 36.44
CA VAL A 101 47.26 -16.05 37.18
C VAL A 101 48.08 -14.76 37.20
N GLY A 102 47.42 -13.61 37.01
CA GLY A 102 48.05 -12.29 37.11
C GLY A 102 47.20 -11.28 37.90
N GLY A 103 47.53 -11.09 39.19
CA GLY A 103 47.29 -9.88 39.99
C GLY A 103 45.85 -9.38 40.20
N GLY A 104 45.31 -9.54 41.43
CA GLY A 104 44.11 -8.80 41.86
C GLY A 104 43.34 -9.39 43.04
N GLN A 105 43.76 -9.06 44.27
CA GLN A 105 42.94 -9.26 45.49
C GLN A 105 41.70 -8.33 45.44
N ARG A 106 40.52 -8.58 46.05
CA ARG A 106 40.16 -9.51 47.15
C ARG A 106 38.62 -9.74 47.20
N ALA A 107 38.22 -10.93 47.69
CA ALA A 107 37.00 -11.21 48.46
C ALA A 107 35.60 -10.85 47.89
N ALA A 108 34.99 -11.81 47.18
CA ALA A 108 33.53 -11.95 47.19
C ALA A 108 33.04 -12.42 48.58
N ARG A 109 31.96 -11.81 49.12
CA ARG A 109 31.19 -12.39 50.25
C ARG A 109 30.07 -13.27 49.70
N ARG A 110 29.77 -14.36 50.43
CA ARG A 110 28.77 -15.37 50.06
C ARG A 110 27.36 -14.75 49.95
N GLY A 111 26.63 -15.17 48.91
CA GLY A 111 25.18 -15.30 48.98
C GLY A 111 24.34 -14.27 48.21
N GLN A 112 24.38 -14.30 46.88
CA GLN A 112 23.18 -14.08 46.05
C GLN A 112 23.40 -14.61 44.62
N ARG A 113 22.30 -15.03 43.97
CA ARG A 113 22.32 -15.57 42.59
C ARG A 113 22.15 -14.41 41.60
N VAL A 114 23.12 -14.21 40.71
CA VAL A 114 22.96 -13.32 39.53
C VAL A 114 22.74 -14.19 38.29
N ARG A 115 21.65 -13.91 37.57
CA ARG A 115 21.26 -14.63 36.36
C ARG A 115 21.86 -13.93 35.14
N LEU A 116 22.95 -14.46 34.60
CA LEU A 116 23.55 -13.92 33.36
C LEU A 116 22.70 -14.27 32.15
N VAL A 117 22.34 -13.24 31.37
CA VAL A 117 21.67 -13.35 30.06
C VAL A 117 22.74 -13.11 28.99
N PRO A 118 23.02 -14.05 28.07
CA PRO A 118 23.96 -13.82 26.99
C PRO A 118 23.32 -13.00 25.86
N ARG A 119 23.70 -11.72 25.72
CA ARG A 119 23.64 -11.02 24.42
C ARG A 119 24.87 -11.42 23.60
N GLY A 120 24.68 -11.63 22.29
CA GLY A 120 25.71 -12.17 21.41
C GLY A 120 26.90 -11.23 21.19
N LEU A 121 28.10 -11.81 21.10
CA LEU A 121 29.34 -11.12 20.74
C LEU A 121 29.62 -11.28 19.24
N ARG A 122 30.09 -10.22 18.58
CA ARG A 122 30.52 -10.27 17.16
C ARG A 122 31.83 -11.05 17.02
N VAL A 123 31.99 -11.76 15.90
CA VAL A 123 33.26 -12.35 15.45
C VAL A 123 33.64 -11.75 14.10
N ARG A 124 34.95 -11.53 13.87
CA ARG A 124 35.49 -10.88 12.67
C ARG A 124 36.68 -11.67 12.13
N GLY A 125 36.66 -11.96 10.82
CA GLY A 125 37.87 -12.21 10.01
C GLY A 125 38.20 -13.66 9.64
N GLY A 126 38.21 -13.92 8.33
CA GLY A 126 38.81 -15.09 7.67
C GLY A 126 38.85 -14.81 6.15
N ARG A 127 40.04 -14.91 5.53
CA ARG A 127 40.27 -14.50 4.12
C ARG A 127 40.29 -15.69 3.17
N HIS A 128 39.77 -15.52 1.95
CA HIS A 128 40.13 -16.35 0.78
C HIS A 128 40.16 -15.53 -0.52
N HIS A 129 40.94 -16.01 -1.48
CA HIS A 129 41.22 -15.49 -2.83
C HIS A 129 41.33 -16.70 -3.78
N VAL A 130 41.10 -16.65 -5.09
CA VAL A 130 40.57 -15.64 -6.04
C VAL A 130 40.17 -16.41 -7.33
N LEU A 131 39.30 -15.86 -8.19
CA LEU A 131 39.37 -15.92 -9.68
C LEU A 131 38.05 -15.42 -10.33
N GLU A 132 38.16 -14.70 -11.44
CA GLU A 132 37.06 -14.17 -12.28
C GLU A 132 37.26 -14.54 -13.77
N GLN A 133 36.25 -14.21 -14.60
CA GLN A 133 36.20 -14.11 -16.08
C GLN A 133 35.44 -15.26 -16.83
N PRO A 134 34.96 -15.05 -18.09
CA PRO A 134 33.57 -14.63 -18.38
C PRO A 134 32.84 -15.59 -19.37
N PRO A 135 31.59 -15.32 -19.84
CA PRO A 135 30.82 -16.29 -20.63
C PRO A 135 31.04 -16.20 -22.16
N ASP A 136 30.70 -17.28 -22.88
CA ASP A 136 30.64 -17.36 -24.35
C ASP A 136 29.30 -18.01 -24.79
N PRO A 137 28.62 -17.54 -25.87
CA PRO A 137 27.31 -18.03 -26.27
C PRO A 137 27.33 -19.02 -27.46
N PHE A 138 26.18 -19.66 -27.72
CA PHE A 138 25.85 -20.56 -28.84
C PHE A 138 26.44 -21.99 -28.80
N GLY A 139 25.53 -22.97 -28.59
CA GLY A 139 25.75 -24.38 -28.88
C GLY A 139 24.40 -25.10 -29.10
N GLU A 140 24.20 -25.70 -30.28
CA GLU A 140 22.92 -26.35 -30.64
C GLU A 140 22.67 -27.69 -29.89
N PRO A 141 21.40 -28.06 -29.64
CA PRO A 141 21.05 -29.35 -29.04
C PRO A 141 20.77 -30.45 -30.09
N HIS A 142 21.26 -31.66 -29.81
CA HIS A 142 20.96 -32.86 -30.61
C HIS A 142 19.48 -33.32 -30.49
N ARG A 143 18.96 -33.87 -31.60
CA ARG A 143 17.64 -34.53 -31.70
C ARG A 143 17.52 -35.73 -30.75
N LEU A 144 16.29 -36.08 -30.33
CA LEU A 144 15.73 -37.46 -30.43
C LEU A 144 14.22 -37.55 -30.04
N SER A 145 13.44 -38.17 -30.95
CA SER A 145 12.25 -39.03 -30.75
C SER A 145 10.94 -38.57 -30.04
N ARG A 146 9.81 -38.95 -30.67
CA ARG A 146 8.40 -38.68 -30.31
C ARG A 146 7.78 -39.72 -29.36
N PRO A 147 6.80 -39.29 -28.53
CA PRO A 147 5.47 -39.92 -28.39
C PRO A 147 4.36 -38.89 -28.75
N GLY A 148 3.10 -39.17 -29.07
CA GLY A 148 2.16 -40.19 -28.60
C GLY A 148 0.91 -39.44 -28.10
N ARG A 149 -0.20 -39.42 -28.87
CA ARG A 149 -1.31 -38.45 -28.72
C ARG A 149 -2.46 -39.00 -27.83
N PRO A 150 -2.90 -38.30 -26.77
CA PRO A 150 -4.11 -38.66 -26.01
C PRO A 150 -5.39 -37.96 -26.53
N PRO A 151 -6.60 -38.45 -26.16
CA PRO A 151 -7.88 -37.98 -26.71
C PRO A 151 -8.49 -36.81 -25.93
N THR A 152 -9.42 -36.08 -26.57
CA THR A 152 -10.15 -34.94 -26.00
C THR A 152 -11.55 -35.32 -25.53
N ALA A 153 -12.00 -34.71 -24.43
CA ALA A 153 -13.40 -34.73 -23.98
C ALA A 153 -13.84 -33.30 -23.63
N ARG A 154 -15.04 -32.90 -24.04
CA ARG A 154 -15.64 -31.59 -23.73
C ARG A 154 -16.45 -31.66 -22.43
N ALA A 155 -16.48 -30.57 -21.67
CA ALA A 155 -17.36 -30.38 -20.51
C ALA A 155 -18.21 -29.10 -20.69
N HIS A 156 -19.45 -29.13 -20.17
CA HIS A 156 -20.37 -27.99 -20.15
C HIS A 156 -20.42 -27.36 -18.73
N PRO A 157 -20.73 -26.06 -18.61
CA PRO A 157 -20.69 -25.36 -17.32
C PRO A 157 -21.90 -25.67 -16.42
N ARG A 158 -21.71 -25.48 -15.11
CA ARG A 158 -22.75 -25.55 -14.06
C ARG A 158 -22.78 -24.25 -13.25
N ALA A 159 -23.95 -23.90 -12.72
CA ALA A 159 -24.17 -22.70 -11.91
C ALA A 159 -23.52 -22.79 -10.50
N PRO A 160 -23.18 -21.64 -9.88
CA PRO A 160 -22.41 -21.58 -8.64
C PRO A 160 -23.23 -21.81 -7.36
N THR A 161 -22.54 -22.19 -6.28
CA THR A 161 -23.10 -22.35 -4.92
C THR A 161 -22.22 -21.63 -3.89
N ARG A 162 -22.85 -21.12 -2.81
CA ARG A 162 -22.23 -20.37 -1.69
C ARG A 162 -20.85 -20.88 -1.21
N GLY A 163 -19.93 -19.94 -1.01
CA GLY A 163 -19.01 -19.96 0.14
C GLY A 163 -17.57 -20.42 -0.11
N ASP A 164 -16.93 -19.96 -1.18
CA ASP A 164 -15.45 -19.97 -1.26
C ASP A 164 -14.90 -18.85 -0.36
N PRO A 165 -13.86 -19.11 0.48
CA PRO A 165 -13.21 -18.07 1.26
C PRO A 165 -12.52 -17.06 0.33
N VAL A 166 -12.42 -15.79 0.73
CA VAL A 166 -11.64 -14.79 -0.02
C VAL A 166 -10.20 -15.29 -0.26
N THR A 167 -9.94 -15.71 -1.49
CA THR A 167 -8.61 -16.11 -2.00
C THR A 167 -7.97 -15.04 -2.89
N ASP A 168 -8.62 -13.89 -3.03
CA ASP A 168 -8.23 -12.79 -3.90
C ASP A 168 -8.80 -11.48 -3.31
N VAL A 169 -8.09 -10.92 -2.32
CA VAL A 169 -8.44 -9.64 -1.70
C VAL A 169 -8.22 -8.50 -2.70
N ALA A 170 -7.21 -8.60 -3.57
CA ALA A 170 -6.95 -7.60 -4.61
C ALA A 170 -8.18 -7.39 -5.52
N SER A 171 -8.74 -8.48 -6.06
CA SER A 171 -9.92 -8.44 -6.94
C SER A 171 -11.24 -8.14 -6.22
N LEU A 172 -11.25 -8.02 -4.89
CA LEU A 172 -12.39 -7.44 -4.16
C LEU A 172 -12.20 -5.93 -3.96
N LEU A 173 -11.04 -5.51 -3.45
CA LEU A 173 -10.76 -4.12 -3.08
C LEU A 173 -10.78 -3.16 -4.27
N PHE A 174 -10.22 -3.55 -5.41
CA PHE A 174 -10.06 -2.67 -6.57
C PHE A 174 -11.25 -2.76 -7.56
N THR A 175 -12.46 -2.92 -7.02
CA THR A 175 -13.70 -2.94 -7.81
C THR A 175 -14.49 -1.66 -7.62
N GLN A 176 -15.34 -1.31 -8.60
CA GLN A 176 -16.25 -0.17 -8.46
C GLN A 176 -17.23 -0.35 -7.30
N GLU A 177 -17.73 -1.58 -7.10
CA GLU A 177 -18.62 -1.94 -5.98
C GLU A 177 -17.96 -1.66 -4.62
N ALA A 178 -16.71 -2.08 -4.43
CA ALA A 178 -15.97 -1.81 -3.19
C ALA A 178 -15.50 -0.36 -3.05
N ALA A 179 -15.34 0.38 -4.15
CA ALA A 179 -15.07 1.82 -4.07
C ALA A 179 -16.32 2.59 -3.63
N ASP A 180 -17.50 2.23 -4.15
CA ASP A 180 -18.75 2.92 -3.86
C ASP A 180 -19.26 2.59 -2.44
N ASP A 181 -19.24 1.30 -2.05
CA ASP A 181 -19.57 0.79 -0.71
C ASP A 181 -18.46 -0.15 -0.15
N PRO A 182 -17.43 0.41 0.50
CA PRO A 182 -16.28 -0.37 0.97
C PRO A 182 -16.57 -1.24 2.21
N HIS A 183 -17.55 -0.89 3.04
CA HIS A 183 -17.69 -1.46 4.39
C HIS A 183 -18.01 -2.95 4.36
N GLY A 184 -18.97 -3.36 3.52
CA GLY A 184 -19.30 -4.78 3.33
C GLY A 184 -18.13 -5.61 2.81
N THR A 185 -17.27 -5.03 1.96
CA THR A 185 -16.04 -5.66 1.47
C THR A 185 -15.02 -5.81 2.60
N TYR A 186 -14.83 -4.78 3.42
CA TYR A 186 -13.92 -4.82 4.57
C TYR A 186 -14.35 -5.84 5.63
N ALA A 187 -15.63 -5.85 6.01
CA ALA A 187 -16.19 -6.82 6.96
C ALA A 187 -16.04 -8.27 6.45
N ARG A 188 -16.23 -8.48 5.14
CA ARG A 188 -16.00 -9.78 4.50
C ARG A 188 -14.54 -10.21 4.59
N ILE A 189 -13.58 -9.33 4.29
CA ILE A 189 -12.14 -9.63 4.39
C ILE A 189 -11.76 -9.94 5.85
N ARG A 190 -12.17 -9.10 6.81
CA ARG A 190 -11.90 -9.30 8.26
C ARG A 190 -12.42 -10.64 8.78
N SER A 191 -13.61 -11.05 8.33
CA SER A 191 -14.30 -12.24 8.84
C SER A 191 -13.88 -13.55 8.17
N GLU A 192 -13.64 -13.55 6.85
CA GLU A 192 -13.24 -14.75 6.11
C GLU A 192 -11.74 -15.03 6.17
N CYS A 193 -10.89 -14.01 5.97
CA CYS A 193 -9.44 -14.18 5.84
C CYS A 193 -8.67 -12.92 6.30
N PRO A 194 -8.60 -12.66 7.62
CA PRO A 194 -8.11 -11.38 8.14
C PRO A 194 -6.65 -11.05 7.82
N VAL A 195 -5.85 -12.11 7.60
CA VAL A 195 -4.53 -12.05 6.98
C VAL A 195 -4.59 -12.93 5.72
N SER A 196 -4.89 -12.34 4.57
CA SER A 196 -4.82 -13.05 3.28
C SER A 196 -3.36 -13.19 2.82
N ARG A 197 -3.11 -14.13 1.93
CA ARG A 197 -1.81 -14.33 1.26
C ARG A 197 -2.03 -14.75 -0.20
N GLU A 198 -1.67 -13.85 -1.10
CA GLU A 198 -1.82 -13.97 -2.54
C GLU A 198 -0.45 -13.99 -3.25
N VAL A 199 -0.46 -14.31 -4.54
CA VAL A 199 0.74 -14.15 -5.40
C VAL A 199 0.98 -12.65 -5.56
N GLY A 200 2.21 -12.19 -5.32
CA GLY A 200 2.50 -10.76 -5.21
C GLY A 200 2.38 -10.00 -6.54
N TRP A 201 1.91 -8.75 -6.47
CA TRP A 201 1.84 -7.85 -7.65
C TRP A 201 3.22 -7.57 -8.28
N ALA A 202 4.30 -7.77 -7.52
CA ALA A 202 5.68 -7.55 -7.96
C ALA A 202 6.22 -8.70 -8.83
N GLY A 203 5.45 -9.79 -8.97
CA GLY A 203 5.87 -11.00 -9.67
C GLY A 203 6.92 -11.83 -8.91
N GLY A 204 7.37 -12.91 -9.55
CA GLY A 204 8.34 -13.85 -8.97
C GLY A 204 7.74 -14.74 -7.87
N ASP A 205 8.60 -15.18 -6.94
CA ASP A 205 8.23 -16.07 -5.83
C ASP A 205 7.70 -15.30 -4.58
N ALA A 206 7.63 -13.96 -4.64
CA ALA A 206 7.17 -13.11 -3.55
C ALA A 206 5.64 -13.10 -3.45
N HIS A 207 5.13 -13.01 -2.23
CA HIS A 207 3.70 -12.99 -1.93
C HIS A 207 3.27 -11.60 -1.47
N THR A 208 2.00 -11.26 -1.70
CA THR A 208 1.37 -10.12 -1.02
C THR A 208 0.50 -10.67 0.11
N LEU A 209 0.68 -10.14 1.33
CA LEU A 209 -0.18 -10.39 2.47
C LEU A 209 -1.06 -9.17 2.72
N TYR A 210 -2.36 -9.37 2.88
CA TYR A 210 -3.30 -8.29 3.21
C TYR A 210 -3.73 -8.38 4.67
N LEU A 211 -3.44 -7.35 5.45
CA LEU A 211 -3.75 -7.25 6.87
C LEU A 211 -4.97 -6.33 7.04
N SER A 212 -6.06 -6.87 7.60
CA SER A 212 -7.35 -6.16 7.70
C SER A 212 -7.81 -5.85 9.13
N ARG A 213 -7.21 -6.48 10.14
CA ARG A 213 -7.51 -6.22 11.55
C ARG A 213 -6.72 -5.03 12.06
N TYR A 214 -7.34 -4.24 12.93
CA TYR A 214 -6.73 -3.09 13.56
C TYR A 214 -5.47 -3.45 14.36
N GLU A 215 -5.48 -4.57 15.09
CA GLU A 215 -4.31 -5.01 15.87
C GLU A 215 -3.10 -5.34 14.96
N ASP A 216 -3.31 -6.09 13.88
CA ASP A 216 -2.27 -6.50 12.93
C ASP A 216 -1.73 -5.29 12.15
N VAL A 217 -2.62 -4.41 11.68
CA VAL A 217 -2.27 -3.18 10.95
C VAL A 217 -1.53 -2.19 11.85
N MET A 218 -2.03 -1.90 13.05
CA MET A 218 -1.39 -1.00 14.00
C MET A 218 -0.02 -1.54 14.44
N TRP A 219 0.11 -2.86 14.59
CA TRP A 219 1.38 -3.50 14.86
C TRP A 219 2.35 -3.31 13.68
N ALA A 220 1.95 -3.64 12.46
CA ALA A 220 2.79 -3.50 11.28
C ALA A 220 3.29 -2.07 11.06
N LEU A 221 2.41 -1.07 11.17
CA LEU A 221 2.74 0.36 11.06
C LEU A 221 3.76 0.85 12.12
N ARG A 222 3.88 0.15 13.25
CA ARG A 222 4.78 0.52 14.37
C ARG A 222 6.13 -0.20 14.37
N HIS A 223 6.32 -1.23 13.54
CA HIS A 223 7.52 -2.09 13.53
C HIS A 223 8.23 -2.03 12.17
N PRO A 224 8.83 -0.88 11.78
CA PRO A 224 9.50 -0.72 10.48
C PRO A 224 10.72 -1.64 10.30
N GLU A 225 11.29 -2.16 11.39
CA GLU A 225 12.33 -3.20 11.36
C GLU A 225 11.81 -4.58 10.90
N VAL A 226 10.49 -4.74 10.82
CA VAL A 226 9.80 -5.90 10.25
C VAL A 226 9.10 -5.53 8.94
N PHE A 227 8.48 -4.35 8.89
CA PHE A 227 7.69 -3.85 7.76
C PHE A 227 8.30 -2.56 7.21
N SER A 228 9.34 -2.76 6.40
CA SER A 228 10.16 -1.70 5.82
C SER A 228 9.37 -0.85 4.82
N SER A 229 9.54 0.46 4.89
CA SER A 229 9.03 1.42 3.90
C SER A 229 10.01 1.65 2.74
N ALA A 230 11.15 0.94 2.69
CA ALA A 230 12.20 1.12 1.68
C ALA A 230 11.66 1.07 0.22
N PRO A 231 12.38 1.61 -0.78
CA PRO A 231 11.81 1.92 -2.10
C PRO A 231 11.10 0.78 -2.85
N GLY A 232 11.38 -0.49 -2.53
CA GLY A 232 10.63 -1.64 -3.06
C GLY A 232 9.16 -1.74 -2.59
N ALA A 233 8.72 -0.94 -1.61
CA ALA A 233 7.35 -0.96 -1.11
C ALA A 233 6.33 -0.30 -2.07
N VAL A 234 6.75 0.74 -2.81
CA VAL A 234 5.89 1.50 -3.74
C VAL A 234 6.72 1.97 -4.94
N ASN A 235 6.26 1.68 -6.16
CA ASN A 235 6.74 2.37 -7.35
C ASN A 235 5.54 2.95 -8.10
N ILE A 236 5.59 4.27 -8.29
CA ILE A 236 4.59 5.08 -9.01
C ILE A 236 5.27 5.97 -10.06
N GLY A 237 6.43 5.55 -10.57
CA GLY A 237 7.16 6.24 -11.65
C GLY A 237 8.27 7.19 -11.15
N GLN A 238 8.48 7.31 -9.84
CA GLN A 238 9.49 8.21 -9.29
C GLN A 238 10.93 7.78 -9.64
N GLU A 239 11.77 8.72 -10.06
CA GLU A 239 13.20 8.47 -10.35
C GLU A 239 14.09 8.42 -9.09
N HIS A 240 13.59 8.97 -7.98
CA HIS A 240 14.31 9.06 -6.71
C HIS A 240 13.43 8.58 -5.55
N PRO A 241 14.00 7.97 -4.50
CA PRO A 241 13.26 7.56 -3.32
C PRO A 241 12.43 8.71 -2.74
N LEU A 242 11.13 8.46 -2.52
CA LEU A 242 10.20 9.44 -1.94
C LEU A 242 10.49 9.63 -0.45
N ILE A 243 11.58 10.32 -0.10
CA ILE A 243 11.94 10.55 1.30
C ILE A 243 11.11 11.71 1.92
N PRO A 244 10.71 11.64 3.20
CA PRO A 244 10.99 10.57 4.18
C PRO A 244 10.13 9.30 4.05
N LEU A 245 9.11 9.24 3.18
CA LEU A 245 8.22 8.06 3.11
C LEU A 245 8.98 6.75 2.83
N GLN A 246 9.97 6.76 1.93
CA GLN A 246 10.70 5.58 1.47
C GLN A 246 12.04 5.30 2.17
N VAL A 247 12.17 5.69 3.43
CA VAL A 247 13.37 5.44 4.25
C VAL A 247 12.97 5.05 5.66
N ASP A 248 13.59 4.00 6.21
CA ASP A 248 13.29 3.51 7.55
C ASP A 248 14.09 4.25 8.65
N PRO A 249 13.66 4.17 9.92
CA PRO A 249 14.50 4.58 11.05
C PRO A 249 15.82 3.79 11.11
N PRO A 250 16.94 4.42 11.53
CA PRO A 250 17.02 5.75 12.11
C PRO A 250 17.08 6.89 11.09
N ASP A 251 17.33 6.61 9.80
CA ASP A 251 17.54 7.67 8.79
C ASP A 251 16.27 8.48 8.51
N HIS A 252 15.09 7.84 8.55
CA HIS A 252 13.77 8.50 8.53
C HIS A 252 13.68 9.73 9.44
N ALA A 253 14.13 9.60 10.70
CA ALA A 253 14.03 10.63 11.71
C ALA A 253 14.96 11.83 11.44
N LYS A 254 15.87 11.73 10.47
CA LYS A 254 16.75 12.82 10.06
C LYS A 254 16.05 13.78 9.12
N TYR A 255 15.40 13.23 8.08
CA TYR A 255 14.57 14.00 7.15
C TYR A 255 13.32 14.56 7.83
N ARG A 256 12.63 13.78 8.70
CA ARG A 256 11.50 14.29 9.47
C ARG A 256 11.86 15.47 10.37
N ARG A 257 13.03 15.48 11.01
CA ARG A 257 13.51 16.64 11.80
C ARG A 257 13.59 17.95 11.00
N MET A 258 13.78 17.88 9.68
CA MET A 258 13.76 19.06 8.80
C MET A 258 12.32 19.53 8.53
N VAL A 259 11.40 18.62 8.19
CA VAL A 259 10.06 18.98 7.69
C VAL A 259 8.95 19.01 8.74
N ASP A 260 9.09 18.30 9.87
CA ASP A 260 8.11 18.31 10.96
C ASP A 260 7.79 19.71 11.51
N PRO A 261 8.77 20.64 11.68
CA PRO A 261 8.47 22.02 12.10
C PRO A 261 7.53 22.76 11.15
N GLU A 262 7.60 22.44 9.85
CA GLU A 262 6.81 23.10 8.80
C GLU A 262 5.34 22.73 8.86
N PHE A 263 5.03 21.49 9.25
CA PHE A 263 3.66 21.00 9.40
C PHE A 263 3.17 21.02 10.86
N SER A 264 3.87 21.77 11.73
CA SER A 264 3.49 21.94 13.13
C SER A 264 2.13 22.63 13.28
N PRO A 265 1.32 22.32 14.32
CA PRO A 265 0.00 22.93 14.51
C PRO A 265 -0.02 24.46 14.53
N ILE A 266 1.09 25.09 14.96
CA ILE A 266 1.23 26.55 14.99
C ILE A 266 1.36 27.10 13.57
N LYS A 267 2.19 26.49 12.70
CA LYS A 267 2.33 26.93 11.31
C LYS A 267 1.09 26.64 10.48
N MET A 268 0.43 25.50 10.68
CA MET A 268 -0.80 25.18 9.94
C MET A 268 -1.94 26.15 10.28
N ARG A 269 -2.11 26.53 11.56
CA ARG A 269 -3.07 27.58 11.95
C ARG A 269 -2.73 28.97 11.39
N ALA A 270 -1.47 29.26 11.10
CA ALA A 270 -1.09 30.54 10.49
C ALA A 270 -1.57 30.67 9.03
N LEU A 271 -1.85 29.55 8.35
CA LEU A 271 -2.40 29.52 6.98
C LEU A 271 -3.94 29.69 6.95
N GLU A 272 -4.63 29.48 8.08
CA GLU A 272 -6.09 29.46 8.13
C GLU A 272 -6.78 30.71 7.56
N PRO A 273 -6.34 31.96 7.81
CA PRO A 273 -6.98 33.14 7.24
C PRO A 273 -6.94 33.15 5.70
N ASP A 274 -5.82 32.69 5.13
CA ASP A 274 -5.63 32.59 3.68
C ASP A 274 -6.45 31.46 3.06
N VAL A 275 -6.54 30.31 3.73
CA VAL A 275 -7.41 29.20 3.33
C VAL A 275 -8.87 29.63 3.34
N ARG A 276 -9.31 30.38 4.35
CA ARG A 276 -10.67 30.90 4.46
C ARG A 276 -11.02 31.84 3.29
N VAL A 277 -10.10 32.73 2.91
CA VAL A 277 -10.26 33.61 1.71
C VAL A 277 -10.30 32.81 0.40
N LEU A 278 -9.54 31.72 0.29
CA LEU A 278 -9.62 30.81 -0.86
C LEU A 278 -10.97 30.07 -0.89
N VAL A 279 -11.42 29.52 0.24
CA VAL A 279 -12.72 28.84 0.36
C VAL A 279 -13.87 29.77 -0.01
N HIS A 280 -13.91 31.00 0.52
CA HIS A 280 -14.91 32.02 0.13
C HIS A 280 -14.93 32.25 -1.37
N ARG A 281 -13.75 32.46 -1.99
CA ARG A 281 -13.65 32.68 -3.44
C ARG A 281 -14.16 31.49 -4.28
N LEU A 282 -13.87 30.26 -3.84
CA LEU A 282 -14.36 29.06 -4.54
C LEU A 282 -15.88 28.92 -4.41
N VAL A 283 -16.42 29.09 -3.20
CA VAL A 283 -17.88 29.00 -2.97
C VAL A 283 -18.65 30.10 -3.70
N ASP A 284 -18.18 31.35 -3.65
CA ASP A 284 -18.84 32.49 -4.31
C ASP A 284 -18.86 32.36 -5.85
N ALA A 285 -17.99 31.54 -6.45
CA ALA A 285 -18.01 31.27 -7.88
C ALA A 285 -19.24 30.46 -8.33
N PHE A 286 -19.89 29.71 -7.41
CA PHE A 286 -21.06 28.89 -7.72
C PHE A 286 -22.27 29.05 -6.79
N ALA A 287 -22.14 29.67 -5.62
CA ALA A 287 -23.21 29.74 -4.60
C ALA A 287 -24.55 30.25 -5.14
N ASP A 288 -24.52 31.25 -6.02
CA ASP A 288 -25.72 31.90 -6.58
C ASP A 288 -26.29 31.14 -7.81
N ARG A 289 -25.65 30.04 -8.26
CA ARG A 289 -26.15 29.17 -9.35
C ARG A 289 -27.20 28.16 -8.90
N GLY A 290 -27.27 27.85 -7.60
CA GLY A 290 -28.11 26.75 -7.08
C GLY A 290 -27.59 25.34 -7.35
N ALA A 291 -26.43 25.20 -8.04
CA ALA A 291 -25.80 23.92 -8.33
C ALA A 291 -24.31 24.06 -8.71
N CYS A 292 -23.50 23.07 -8.34
CA CYS A 292 -22.09 22.91 -8.74
C CYS A 292 -21.70 21.44 -8.89
N ASP A 293 -20.62 21.15 -9.63
CA ASP A 293 -19.83 19.93 -9.38
C ASP A 293 -18.88 20.23 -8.23
N PHE A 294 -19.15 19.68 -7.05
CA PHE A 294 -18.33 19.92 -5.87
C PHE A 294 -16.91 19.36 -6.04
N HIS A 295 -16.75 18.26 -6.80
CA HIS A 295 -15.45 17.64 -7.00
C HIS A 295 -14.53 18.52 -7.85
N GLU A 296 -15.01 18.96 -9.01
CA GLU A 296 -14.26 19.81 -9.94
C GLU A 296 -14.13 21.26 -9.45
N GLU A 297 -15.24 21.87 -8.99
CA GLU A 297 -15.30 23.31 -8.70
C GLU A 297 -14.82 23.68 -7.29
N PHE A 298 -14.69 22.72 -6.37
CA PHE A 298 -14.28 23.00 -4.98
C PHE A 298 -13.23 22.04 -4.41
N ALA A 299 -13.51 20.73 -4.36
CA ALA A 299 -12.67 19.75 -3.66
C ALA A 299 -11.28 19.61 -4.28
N THR A 300 -11.19 19.64 -5.61
CA THR A 300 -9.92 19.59 -6.36
C THR A 300 -9.09 20.88 -6.25
N PRO A 301 -9.62 22.08 -6.54
CA PRO A 301 -8.81 23.30 -6.53
C PRO A 301 -8.36 23.75 -5.13
N LEU A 302 -9.14 23.47 -4.08
CA LEU A 302 -8.84 23.94 -2.72
C LEU A 302 -7.47 23.46 -2.17
N PRO A 303 -7.24 22.16 -1.89
CA PRO A 303 -5.97 21.70 -1.34
C PRO A 303 -4.82 21.90 -2.32
N SER A 304 -5.09 21.82 -3.63
CA SER A 304 -4.07 21.96 -4.67
C SER A 304 -3.48 23.38 -4.73
N ALA A 305 -4.32 24.42 -4.61
CA ALA A 305 -3.87 25.81 -4.52
C ALA A 305 -3.08 26.07 -3.22
N ILE A 306 -3.47 25.45 -2.10
CA ILE A 306 -2.79 25.55 -0.80
C ILE A 306 -1.43 24.87 -0.85
N PHE A 307 -1.34 23.67 -1.44
CA PHE A 307 -0.08 22.96 -1.67
C PHE A 307 0.92 23.82 -2.46
N LEU A 308 0.49 24.37 -3.61
CA LEU A 308 1.36 25.23 -4.42
C LEU A 308 1.85 26.43 -3.62
N ARG A 309 0.97 27.08 -2.85
CA ARG A 309 1.36 28.20 -1.98
C ARG A 309 2.34 27.77 -0.88
N LEU A 310 2.13 26.62 -0.23
CA LEU A 310 3.02 26.09 0.81
C LEU A 310 4.42 25.78 0.26
N MET A 311 4.50 25.30 -0.98
CA MET A 311 5.77 25.03 -1.67
C MET A 311 6.46 26.30 -2.20
N GLY A 312 5.76 27.43 -2.30
CA GLY A 312 6.27 28.67 -2.91
C GLY A 312 6.14 28.68 -4.44
N MET A 313 5.13 28.04 -5.00
CA MET A 313 4.98 27.77 -6.44
C MET A 313 3.91 28.67 -7.08
N SER A 314 3.97 28.84 -8.41
CA SER A 314 2.94 29.60 -9.13
C SER A 314 1.60 28.89 -9.07
N GLN A 315 0.52 29.66 -8.99
CA GLN A 315 -0.84 29.13 -9.13
C GLN A 315 -1.17 28.80 -10.60
N ASP A 316 -0.43 29.37 -11.56
CA ASP A 316 -0.60 29.08 -13.00
C ASP A 316 -0.21 27.63 -13.34
N ASP A 317 0.67 27.01 -12.54
CA ASP A 317 1.11 25.63 -12.71
C ASP A 317 0.03 24.61 -12.28
N LEU A 318 -1.06 25.04 -11.64
CA LEU A 318 -2.09 24.16 -11.05
C LEU A 318 -2.62 23.10 -12.03
N GLY A 319 -2.97 23.49 -13.27
CA GLY A 319 -3.46 22.55 -14.27
C GLY A 319 -2.46 21.44 -14.60
N GLN A 320 -1.16 21.77 -14.66
CA GLN A 320 -0.09 20.80 -14.92
C GLN A 320 0.11 19.83 -13.74
N PHE A 321 0.01 20.34 -12.52
CA PHE A 321 0.13 19.55 -11.29
C PHE A 321 -1.04 18.58 -11.09
N LEU A 322 -2.27 19.01 -11.43
CA LEU A 322 -3.45 18.15 -11.45
C LEU A 322 -3.29 17.03 -12.51
N GLN A 323 -2.81 17.35 -13.71
CA GLN A 323 -2.54 16.35 -14.74
C GLN A 323 -1.49 15.31 -14.29
N TRP A 324 -0.37 15.76 -13.72
CA TRP A 324 0.68 14.85 -13.24
C TRP A 324 0.23 13.97 -12.08
N ARG A 325 -0.59 14.50 -11.16
CA ARG A 325 -1.25 13.71 -10.11
C ARG A 325 -2.10 12.60 -10.72
N ASP A 326 -2.96 12.94 -11.68
CA ASP A 326 -3.90 12.00 -12.29
C ASP A 326 -3.16 10.91 -13.08
N ASP A 327 -2.21 11.27 -13.94
CA ASP A 327 -1.33 10.33 -14.66
C ASP A 327 -0.50 9.43 -13.73
N THR A 328 -0.21 9.89 -12.50
CA THR A 328 0.56 9.11 -11.51
C THR A 328 -0.31 8.15 -10.72
N ILE A 329 -1.40 8.63 -10.14
CA ILE A 329 -2.28 7.87 -9.23
C ILE A 329 -3.26 6.97 -10.00
N ARG A 330 -3.78 7.47 -11.12
CA ARG A 330 -4.86 6.86 -11.91
C ARG A 330 -4.63 7.02 -13.43
N PRO A 331 -3.49 6.56 -13.98
CA PRO A 331 -3.20 6.66 -15.40
C PRO A 331 -4.30 6.05 -16.27
N ASP A 332 -4.65 6.74 -17.37
CA ASP A 332 -5.64 6.27 -18.35
C ASP A 332 -5.09 5.10 -19.19
N ALA A 333 -5.03 3.92 -18.56
CA ALA A 333 -4.51 2.70 -19.15
C ALA A 333 -5.15 1.46 -18.51
N THR A 334 -5.68 0.57 -19.36
CA THR A 334 -6.24 -0.74 -18.96
C THR A 334 -5.19 -1.83 -18.83
N ASP A 335 -4.01 -1.65 -19.44
CA ASP A 335 -2.87 -2.56 -19.35
C ASP A 335 -1.89 -2.07 -18.25
N PRO A 336 -1.52 -2.90 -17.26
CA PRO A 336 -0.57 -2.53 -16.21
C PRO A 336 0.80 -2.06 -16.73
N ALA A 337 1.26 -2.57 -17.88
CA ALA A 337 2.54 -2.14 -18.44
C ALA A 337 2.45 -0.77 -19.16
N GLU A 338 1.32 -0.44 -19.78
CA GLU A 338 1.04 0.93 -20.27
C GLU A 338 0.88 1.91 -19.11
N ALA A 339 0.12 1.53 -18.07
CA ALA A 339 -0.02 2.32 -16.85
C ALA A 339 1.34 2.65 -16.23
N GLN A 340 2.30 1.70 -16.24
CA GLN A 340 3.65 1.97 -15.77
C GLN A 340 4.44 2.89 -16.73
N ARG A 341 4.30 2.74 -18.06
CA ARG A 341 4.94 3.65 -19.03
C ARG A 341 4.49 5.10 -18.87
N ILE A 342 3.19 5.32 -18.59
CA ILE A 342 2.64 6.65 -18.29
C ILE A 342 3.31 7.21 -17.02
N ARG A 343 3.33 6.43 -15.93
CA ARG A 343 3.97 6.81 -14.67
C ARG A 343 5.46 7.12 -14.82
N ASP A 344 6.22 6.29 -15.54
CA ASP A 344 7.65 6.50 -15.78
C ASP A 344 7.93 7.79 -16.58
N ARG A 345 7.09 8.09 -17.59
CA ARG A 345 7.15 9.36 -18.34
C ARG A 345 6.87 10.56 -17.44
N VAL A 346 5.76 10.52 -16.70
CA VAL A 346 5.34 11.63 -15.82
C VAL A 346 6.33 11.84 -14.68
N GLY A 347 6.93 10.77 -14.15
CA GLY A 347 8.03 10.87 -13.19
C GLY A 347 9.22 11.67 -13.71
N GLN A 348 9.63 11.47 -14.97
CA GLN A 348 10.69 12.26 -15.61
C GLN A 348 10.29 13.73 -15.79
N GLU A 349 9.04 14.01 -16.16
CA GLU A 349 8.52 15.38 -16.29
C GLU A 349 8.51 16.12 -14.94
N ILE A 350 8.03 15.45 -13.87
CA ILE A 350 8.03 15.94 -12.50
C ILE A 350 9.45 16.21 -12.01
N THR A 351 10.39 15.27 -12.21
CA THR A 351 11.80 15.49 -11.87
C THR A 351 12.35 16.71 -12.60
N ALA A 352 12.16 16.80 -13.92
CA ALA A 352 12.69 17.89 -14.73
C ALA A 352 12.09 19.25 -14.36
N TYR A 353 10.83 19.31 -13.92
CA TYR A 353 10.24 20.53 -13.36
C TYR A 353 10.89 20.91 -12.02
N PHE A 354 10.92 19.99 -11.05
CA PHE A 354 11.46 20.29 -9.73
C PHE A 354 12.96 20.58 -9.75
N ASP A 355 13.72 20.01 -10.69
CA ASP A 355 15.14 20.31 -10.90
C ASP A 355 15.34 21.81 -11.21
N ARG A 356 14.62 22.34 -12.21
CA ARG A 356 14.67 23.78 -12.52
C ARG A 356 14.17 24.63 -11.35
N ALA A 357 13.04 24.27 -10.76
CA ALA A 357 12.42 25.05 -9.70
C ALA A 357 13.28 25.10 -8.42
N LEU A 358 14.03 24.04 -8.09
CA LEU A 358 14.97 24.03 -6.97
C LEU A 358 16.20 24.91 -7.21
N ASP A 359 16.67 25.04 -8.46
CA ASP A 359 17.73 25.98 -8.81
C ASP A 359 17.25 27.43 -8.71
N GLU A 360 16.05 27.72 -9.23
CA GLU A 360 15.39 29.03 -9.07
C GLU A 360 15.23 29.41 -7.59
N LYS A 361 14.80 28.48 -6.73
CA LYS A 361 14.68 28.72 -5.29
C LYS A 361 16.01 28.82 -4.54
N ARG A 362 17.10 28.26 -5.05
CA ARG A 362 18.45 28.47 -4.49
C ARG A 362 18.95 29.87 -4.83
N ASP A 363 18.72 30.31 -6.06
CA ASP A 363 19.25 31.57 -6.59
C ASP A 363 18.38 32.78 -6.17
N ALA A 364 17.07 32.56 -5.95
CA ALA A 364 16.10 33.52 -5.41
C ALA A 364 15.14 32.86 -4.38
N PRO A 365 15.59 32.64 -3.13
CA PRO A 365 14.79 31.97 -2.10
C PRO A 365 13.61 32.82 -1.61
N ASP A 366 12.51 32.14 -1.31
CA ASP A 366 11.33 32.68 -0.62
C ASP A 366 11.03 31.91 0.68
N ASP A 367 9.91 32.22 1.33
CA ASP A 367 9.48 31.55 2.58
C ASP A 367 8.89 30.13 2.36
N GLY A 368 8.77 29.70 1.10
CA GLY A 368 8.18 28.44 0.69
C GLY A 368 8.97 27.21 1.13
N LEU A 369 8.30 26.07 1.28
CA LEU A 369 8.95 24.82 1.68
C LEU A 369 10.01 24.36 0.67
N MET A 370 9.83 24.63 -0.64
CA MET A 370 10.80 24.24 -1.66
C MET A 370 12.14 24.98 -1.52
N ALA A 371 12.13 26.27 -1.12
CA ALA A 371 13.37 27.01 -0.84
C ALA A 371 14.16 26.41 0.33
N ARG A 372 13.46 25.91 1.36
CA ARG A 372 14.09 25.24 2.50
C ARG A 372 14.65 23.87 2.13
N ILE A 373 14.02 23.15 1.20
CA ILE A 373 14.54 21.90 0.65
C ILE A 373 15.79 22.19 -0.21
N ALA A 374 15.78 23.25 -1.01
CA ALA A 374 16.90 23.65 -1.88
C ALA A 374 18.21 23.95 -1.12
N VAL A 375 18.12 24.44 0.13
CA VAL A 375 19.26 24.67 1.03
C VAL A 375 19.30 23.73 2.25
N GLY A 376 18.47 22.68 2.25
CA GLY A 376 18.27 21.83 3.41
C GLY A 376 19.50 21.00 3.79
N GLU A 377 19.71 20.79 5.09
CA GLU A 377 20.78 19.94 5.64
C GLU A 377 20.26 18.76 6.46
N VAL A 378 20.96 17.63 6.35
CA VAL A 378 20.75 16.41 7.14
C VAL A 378 22.08 15.96 7.72
N ASP A 379 22.13 15.76 9.05
CA ASP A 379 23.33 15.37 9.80
C ASP A 379 24.59 16.23 9.50
N GLY A 380 24.41 17.53 9.22
CA GLY A 380 25.50 18.48 8.96
C GLY A 380 26.11 18.40 7.55
N ARG A 381 25.43 17.74 6.60
CA ARG A 381 25.68 17.89 5.16
C ARG A 381 24.44 18.48 4.47
N PRO A 382 24.61 19.18 3.34
CA PRO A 382 23.49 19.46 2.43
C PRO A 382 22.77 18.19 1.99
N LEU A 383 21.48 18.32 1.66
CA LEU A 383 20.76 17.33 0.88
C LEU A 383 21.45 17.16 -0.49
N THR A 384 21.52 15.92 -0.95
CA THR A 384 21.89 15.63 -2.33
C THR A 384 20.72 15.99 -3.26
N ARG A 385 21.00 16.21 -4.55
CA ARG A 385 19.96 16.61 -5.50
C ARG A 385 18.81 15.59 -5.60
N GLY A 386 19.12 14.29 -5.64
CA GLY A 386 18.10 13.24 -5.65
C GLY A 386 17.25 13.20 -4.38
N GLU A 387 17.81 13.57 -3.22
CA GLU A 387 17.04 13.72 -1.98
C GLU A 387 16.07 14.92 -2.07
N GLN A 388 16.52 16.08 -2.56
CA GLN A 388 15.65 17.25 -2.76
C GLN A 388 14.48 16.94 -3.70
N LEU A 389 14.77 16.32 -4.85
CA LEU A 389 13.79 15.94 -5.86
C LEU A 389 12.78 14.91 -5.31
N GLY A 390 13.27 13.89 -4.59
CA GLY A 390 12.42 12.89 -3.93
C GLY A 390 11.50 13.48 -2.85
N MET A 391 11.96 14.49 -2.11
CA MET A 391 11.13 15.24 -1.15
C MET A 391 10.03 16.05 -1.86
N CYS A 392 10.37 16.80 -2.91
CA CYS A 392 9.38 17.58 -3.66
C CYS A 392 8.31 16.69 -4.33
N HIS A 393 8.73 15.58 -4.95
CA HIS A 393 7.82 14.60 -5.56
C HIS A 393 6.88 13.99 -4.50
N LEU A 394 7.39 13.58 -3.34
CA LEU A 394 6.55 13.06 -2.24
C LEU A 394 5.50 14.08 -1.78
N LEU A 395 5.91 15.33 -1.58
CA LEU A 395 5.03 16.39 -1.09
C LEU A 395 3.91 16.69 -2.09
N MET A 396 4.21 16.66 -3.40
CA MET A 396 3.23 16.79 -4.47
C MET A 396 2.13 15.72 -4.37
N LEU A 397 2.53 14.45 -4.33
CA LEU A 397 1.59 13.33 -4.31
C LEU A 397 0.74 13.31 -3.04
N GLY A 398 1.33 13.61 -1.88
CA GLY A 398 0.60 13.69 -0.62
C GLY A 398 -0.37 14.87 -0.54
N GLY A 399 -0.03 16.01 -1.17
CA GLY A 399 -0.74 17.28 -1.03
C GLY A 399 -1.94 17.51 -1.96
N LEU A 400 -1.98 16.89 -3.14
CA LEU A 400 -2.98 17.23 -4.18
C LEU A 400 -4.22 16.32 -4.24
N ASP A 401 -4.13 15.10 -3.73
CA ASP A 401 -5.16 14.05 -3.94
C ASP A 401 -5.93 13.70 -2.65
N THR A 402 -5.22 13.58 -1.52
CA THR A 402 -5.78 12.98 -0.30
C THR A 402 -6.85 13.85 0.38
N VAL A 403 -6.68 15.17 0.40
CA VAL A 403 -7.69 16.10 0.97
C VAL A 403 -8.90 16.23 0.03
N THR A 404 -8.68 16.28 -1.29
CA THR A 404 -9.72 16.24 -2.33
C THR A 404 -10.66 15.06 -2.09
N ALA A 405 -10.10 13.85 -2.05
CA ALA A 405 -10.84 12.62 -1.81
C ALA A 405 -11.58 12.60 -0.46
N THR A 406 -10.99 13.22 0.56
CA THR A 406 -11.63 13.35 1.89
C THR A 406 -12.82 14.30 1.87
N LEU A 407 -12.70 15.45 1.21
CA LEU A 407 -13.79 16.41 1.03
C LEU A 407 -14.96 15.78 0.25
N ASP A 408 -14.67 15.07 -0.84
CA ASP A 408 -15.67 14.36 -1.63
C ASP A 408 -16.46 13.36 -0.76
N CYS A 409 -15.76 12.49 -0.02
CA CYS A 409 -16.40 11.51 0.85
C CYS A 409 -17.26 12.18 1.93
N MET A 410 -16.73 13.21 2.61
CA MET A 410 -17.46 13.91 3.66
C MET A 410 -18.72 14.60 3.14
N VAL A 411 -18.62 15.32 2.03
CA VAL A 411 -19.75 16.07 1.47
C VAL A 411 -20.76 15.14 0.81
N ALA A 412 -20.33 14.05 0.16
CA ALA A 412 -21.22 12.98 -0.30
C ALA A 412 -21.99 12.34 0.86
N TYR A 413 -21.32 12.01 1.97
CA TYR A 413 -21.99 11.48 3.16
C TYR A 413 -23.04 12.46 3.70
N LEU A 414 -22.69 13.74 3.87
CA LEU A 414 -23.57 14.78 4.39
C LEU A 414 -24.73 15.15 3.42
N ALA A 415 -24.53 14.99 2.11
CA ALA A 415 -25.58 15.13 1.10
C ALA A 415 -26.58 13.96 1.15
N ARG A 416 -26.09 12.73 1.40
CA ARG A 416 -26.91 11.52 1.59
C ARG A 416 -27.66 11.51 2.94
N HIS A 417 -27.18 12.24 3.95
CA HIS A 417 -27.74 12.27 5.31
C HIS A 417 -28.15 13.69 5.76
N PRO A 418 -29.25 14.25 5.22
CA PRO A 418 -29.64 15.65 5.48
C PRO A 418 -29.94 15.96 6.95
N ASP A 419 -30.41 14.99 7.74
CA ASP A 419 -30.61 15.17 9.18
C ASP A 419 -29.29 15.31 9.94
N ARG A 420 -28.26 14.54 9.54
CA ARG A 420 -26.91 14.66 10.09
C ARG A 420 -26.29 15.98 9.67
N ARG A 421 -26.39 16.38 8.39
CA ARG A 421 -25.93 17.70 7.92
C ARG A 421 -26.55 18.84 8.71
N ARG A 422 -27.89 18.88 8.83
CA ARG A 422 -28.59 19.94 9.57
C ARG A 422 -28.16 20.04 11.04
N ALA A 423 -27.80 18.92 11.67
CA ALA A 423 -27.23 18.93 13.02
C ALA A 423 -25.83 19.54 13.09
N VAL A 424 -24.99 19.38 12.06
CA VAL A 424 -23.66 20.01 11.95
C VAL A 424 -23.78 21.50 11.64
N VAL A 425 -24.66 21.89 10.70
CA VAL A 425 -24.98 23.28 10.38
C VAL A 425 -25.49 24.05 11.60
N ALA A 426 -26.34 23.41 12.42
CA ALA A 426 -26.91 24.03 13.62
C ALA A 426 -25.91 24.15 14.80
N ASP A 427 -24.84 23.37 14.80
CA ASP A 427 -23.77 23.43 15.80
C ASP A 427 -22.38 23.22 15.16
N PRO A 428 -21.80 24.28 14.57
CA PRO A 428 -20.47 24.23 13.96
C PRO A 428 -19.35 23.84 14.92
N THR A 429 -19.57 23.90 16.25
CA THR A 429 -18.55 23.48 17.24
C THR A 429 -18.25 21.98 17.18
N ARG A 430 -19.12 21.20 16.52
CA ARG A 430 -18.97 19.75 16.33
C ARG A 430 -18.16 19.38 15.08
N ILE A 431 -17.80 20.32 14.22
CA ILE A 431 -17.14 20.03 12.93
C ILE A 431 -15.85 19.23 13.10
N ASP A 432 -15.04 19.51 14.13
CA ASP A 432 -13.82 18.73 14.40
C ASP A 432 -14.13 17.25 14.69
N ALA A 433 -15.18 16.94 15.47
CA ALA A 433 -15.58 15.56 15.78
C ALA A 433 -16.19 14.84 14.57
N VAL A 434 -16.97 15.57 13.75
CA VAL A 434 -17.50 15.10 12.46
C VAL A 434 -16.36 14.72 11.52
N ILE A 435 -15.31 15.56 11.44
CA ILE A 435 -14.14 15.32 10.60
C ILE A 435 -13.40 14.06 11.02
N GLU A 436 -13.11 13.87 12.31
CA GLU A 436 -12.41 12.66 12.77
C GLU A 436 -13.23 11.39 12.53
N GLU A 437 -14.56 11.42 12.72
CA GLU A 437 -15.41 10.23 12.47
C GLU A 437 -15.53 9.91 10.97
N LEU A 438 -15.72 10.91 10.11
CA LEU A 438 -15.78 10.67 8.66
C LEU A 438 -14.41 10.29 8.08
N LEU A 439 -13.31 10.80 8.63
CA LEU A 439 -11.96 10.31 8.31
C LEU A 439 -11.82 8.82 8.63
N ARG A 440 -12.38 8.35 9.76
CA ARG A 440 -12.39 6.93 10.13
C ARG A 440 -13.25 6.10 9.17
N THR A 441 -14.52 6.49 8.97
CA THR A 441 -15.46 5.64 8.21
C THR A 441 -15.18 5.62 6.72
N GLU A 442 -14.73 6.73 6.14
CA GLU A 442 -14.51 6.82 4.70
C GLU A 442 -13.09 6.41 4.30
N THR A 443 -12.09 6.60 5.18
CA THR A 443 -10.64 6.30 5.00
C THR A 443 -10.16 6.33 3.53
N PRO A 444 -10.06 7.52 2.89
CA PRO A 444 -9.86 7.59 1.43
C PRO A 444 -8.55 6.97 0.93
N VAL A 445 -7.50 6.98 1.76
CA VAL A 445 -6.28 6.19 1.54
C VAL A 445 -6.53 4.77 2.07
N VAL A 446 -7.12 3.92 1.24
CA VAL A 446 -7.66 2.61 1.66
C VAL A 446 -6.59 1.62 2.16
N MET A 447 -5.36 1.73 1.67
CA MET A 447 -4.25 0.82 2.02
C MET A 447 -2.88 1.51 2.02
N VAL A 448 -1.90 0.88 2.69
CA VAL A 448 -0.47 1.20 2.54
C VAL A 448 0.41 -0.07 2.52
N PRO A 449 1.28 -0.26 1.51
CA PRO A 449 2.17 -1.42 1.42
C PRO A 449 3.52 -1.20 2.14
N ARG A 450 4.18 -2.31 2.47
CA ARG A 450 5.52 -2.42 3.07
C ARG A 450 6.24 -3.66 2.56
N VAL A 451 7.57 -3.66 2.60
CA VAL A 451 8.39 -4.86 2.37
C VAL A 451 8.61 -5.58 3.69
N VAL A 452 8.36 -6.89 3.73
CA VAL A 452 8.68 -7.73 4.88
C VAL A 452 10.20 -7.89 4.94
N ALA A 453 10.84 -7.30 5.95
CA ALA A 453 12.30 -7.24 6.07
C ALA A 453 12.91 -8.53 6.65
N GLN A 454 12.12 -9.32 7.38
CA GLN A 454 12.55 -10.59 7.99
C GLN A 454 11.37 -11.57 8.10
N ASP A 455 11.65 -12.87 8.09
CA ASP A 455 10.65 -13.92 8.27
C ASP A 455 9.85 -13.72 9.56
N VAL A 456 8.51 -13.72 9.44
CA VAL A 456 7.60 -13.36 10.53
C VAL A 456 6.24 -14.04 10.38
N THR A 457 5.55 -14.27 11.49
CA THR A 457 4.20 -14.85 11.52
C THR A 457 3.18 -13.78 11.93
N ILE A 458 2.16 -13.53 11.12
CA ILE A 458 1.12 -12.49 11.30
C ILE A 458 -0.25 -13.16 11.24
N GLY A 459 -1.13 -12.98 12.23
CA GLY A 459 -2.42 -13.69 12.29
C GLY A 459 -2.35 -15.23 12.20
N GLY A 460 -1.17 -15.84 12.39
CA GLY A 460 -0.91 -17.27 12.16
C GLY A 460 -0.49 -17.65 10.73
N VAL A 461 -0.30 -16.68 9.84
CA VAL A 461 0.23 -16.83 8.47
C VAL A 461 1.72 -16.49 8.45
N GLU A 462 2.52 -17.33 7.82
CA GLU A 462 3.96 -17.08 7.64
C GLU A 462 4.21 -16.13 6.47
N ALA A 463 4.97 -15.07 6.69
CA ALA A 463 5.58 -14.20 5.68
C ALA A 463 7.09 -14.42 5.65
N ARG A 464 7.71 -14.24 4.48
CA ARG A 464 9.16 -14.34 4.27
C ARG A 464 9.77 -12.97 4.03
N ALA A 465 11.06 -12.83 4.32
CA ALA A 465 11.83 -11.67 3.88
C ALA A 465 11.69 -11.49 2.35
N GLY A 466 11.27 -10.30 1.92
CA GLY A 466 10.97 -9.96 0.52
C GLY A 466 9.51 -10.13 0.08
N ASP A 467 8.63 -10.73 0.90
CA ASP A 467 7.18 -10.62 0.68
C ASP A 467 6.71 -9.16 0.87
N THR A 468 5.57 -8.80 0.29
CA THR A 468 4.89 -7.50 0.51
C THR A 468 3.82 -7.68 1.58
N ALA A 469 3.74 -6.76 2.54
CA ALA A 469 2.63 -6.66 3.48
C ALA A 469 1.82 -5.38 3.17
N VAL A 470 0.52 -5.52 2.99
CA VAL A 470 -0.43 -4.44 2.69
C VAL A 470 -1.34 -4.26 3.89
N MET A 471 -1.25 -3.11 4.55
CA MET A 471 -2.15 -2.75 5.62
C MET A 471 -3.39 -2.08 5.05
N LEU A 472 -4.56 -2.67 5.25
CA LEU A 472 -5.85 -2.12 4.84
C LEU A 472 -6.35 -1.16 5.92
N LEU A 473 -6.11 0.14 5.71
CA LEU A 473 -6.41 1.18 6.69
C LEU A 473 -7.93 1.30 6.90
N GLY A 474 -8.73 1.33 5.83
CA GLY A 474 -10.20 1.41 5.94
C GLY A 474 -10.83 0.18 6.59
N ALA A 475 -10.24 -1.01 6.38
CA ALA A 475 -10.69 -2.23 7.04
C ALA A 475 -10.35 -2.24 8.54
N ALA A 476 -9.19 -1.70 8.92
CA ALA A 476 -8.80 -1.51 10.32
C ALA A 476 -9.64 -0.43 11.02
N ASP A 477 -9.95 0.68 10.33
CA ASP A 477 -10.76 1.77 10.87
C ASP A 477 -12.25 1.44 11.00
N THR A 478 -12.68 0.32 10.40
CA THR A 478 -14.00 -0.28 10.59
C THR A 478 -13.96 -1.61 11.36
N ASP A 479 -12.87 -1.93 12.06
CA ASP A 479 -12.75 -3.16 12.86
C ASP A 479 -13.55 -3.08 14.18
N GLU A 480 -14.52 -3.99 14.32
CA GLU A 480 -15.42 -4.11 15.46
C GLU A 480 -14.71 -4.49 16.78
N ALA A 481 -13.45 -4.97 16.69
CA ALA A 481 -12.62 -5.26 17.86
C ALA A 481 -12.01 -4.01 18.53
N GLU A 482 -11.87 -2.90 17.79
CA GLU A 482 -11.40 -1.60 18.31
C GLU A 482 -12.57 -0.60 18.45
N PHE A 483 -13.49 -0.59 17.48
CA PHE A 483 -14.59 0.37 17.40
C PHE A 483 -15.94 -0.31 17.65
N ALA A 484 -16.62 0.04 18.74
CA ALA A 484 -18.01 -0.38 18.93
C ALA A 484 -18.89 0.21 17.81
N ASP A 485 -19.80 -0.61 17.24
CA ASP A 485 -20.64 -0.26 16.10
C ASP A 485 -19.82 0.40 14.96
N ALA A 486 -18.77 -0.29 14.50
CA ALA A 486 -17.72 0.29 13.65
C ALA A 486 -18.21 0.84 12.31
N GLU A 487 -19.19 0.20 11.68
CA GLU A 487 -19.79 0.66 10.41
C GLU A 487 -20.74 1.86 10.61
N ALA A 488 -21.18 2.14 11.85
CA ALA A 488 -22.01 3.29 12.14
C ALA A 488 -21.18 4.58 12.27
N VAL A 489 -21.66 5.64 11.62
CA VAL A 489 -21.13 7.00 11.78
C VAL A 489 -21.69 7.61 13.06
N ASP A 490 -20.82 7.77 14.06
CA ASP A 490 -21.10 8.38 15.35
C ASP A 490 -20.22 9.61 15.60
N PHE A 491 -20.80 10.80 15.44
CA PHE A 491 -20.12 12.08 15.69
C PHE A 491 -19.82 12.35 17.17
N ASP A 492 -20.34 11.53 18.09
CA ASP A 492 -20.11 11.63 19.54
C ASP A 492 -19.14 10.55 20.06
N ARG A 493 -18.45 9.83 19.16
CA ARG A 493 -17.51 8.75 19.47
C ARG A 493 -16.30 9.22 20.29
N GLU A 494 -16.37 9.05 21.62
CA GLU A 494 -15.30 9.43 22.57
C GLU A 494 -13.91 8.82 22.25
N ARG A 495 -13.88 7.63 21.64
CA ARG A 495 -12.65 6.90 21.32
C ARG A 495 -12.53 6.67 19.82
N ASN A 496 -11.95 7.66 19.15
CA ASN A 496 -11.66 7.59 17.73
C ASN A 496 -10.13 7.56 17.50
N ARG A 497 -9.53 6.36 17.51
CA ARG A 497 -8.09 6.15 17.28
C ARG A 497 -7.79 5.69 15.85
N HIS A 498 -8.45 6.31 14.89
CA HIS A 498 -8.37 5.94 13.49
C HIS A 498 -6.95 6.04 12.86
N LEU A 499 -6.79 5.38 11.73
CA LEU A 499 -5.58 5.10 10.98
C LEU A 499 -5.59 5.68 9.57
N ALA A 500 -6.60 6.47 9.18
CA ALA A 500 -6.57 7.23 7.92
C ALA A 500 -5.35 8.16 7.74
N PHE A 501 -4.63 8.50 8.82
CA PHE A 501 -3.32 9.20 8.77
C PHE A 501 -2.10 8.28 8.96
N GLY A 502 -2.29 6.96 8.92
CA GLY A 502 -1.32 5.96 9.31
C GLY A 502 -0.95 6.02 10.80
N ALA A 503 0.08 5.25 11.16
CA ALA A 503 0.65 5.23 12.51
C ALA A 503 2.16 4.99 12.47
N GLY A 504 2.80 4.99 13.65
CA GLY A 504 4.23 4.79 13.79
C GLY A 504 5.07 5.95 13.22
N PRO A 505 6.33 5.69 12.81
CA PRO A 505 7.22 6.75 12.31
C PRO A 505 6.66 7.48 11.09
N HIS A 506 6.02 6.74 10.18
CA HIS A 506 5.50 7.28 8.92
C HIS A 506 4.10 7.89 9.03
N ARG A 507 3.62 8.21 10.24
CA ARG A 507 2.34 8.91 10.41
C ARG A 507 2.35 10.22 9.60
N CYS A 508 1.23 10.50 8.91
CA CYS A 508 1.09 11.56 7.93
C CYS A 508 1.61 12.92 8.44
N LEU A 509 2.54 13.48 7.68
CA LEU A 509 3.15 14.79 7.92
C LEU A 509 2.09 15.91 7.85
N GLY A 510 1.29 15.93 6.78
CA GLY A 510 0.23 16.93 6.54
C GLY A 510 -1.01 16.79 7.42
N SER A 511 -1.05 15.91 8.41
CA SER A 511 -2.27 15.60 9.19
C SER A 511 -2.86 16.76 10.00
N HIS A 512 -2.08 17.82 10.29
CA HIS A 512 -2.57 19.07 10.87
C HIS A 512 -3.05 20.08 9.82
N LEU A 513 -2.46 20.04 8.61
CA LEU A 513 -2.90 20.83 7.47
C LEU A 513 -4.28 20.36 7.01
N ALA A 514 -4.40 19.07 6.69
CA ALA A 514 -5.64 18.44 6.26
C ALA A 514 -6.81 18.71 7.21
N ARG A 515 -6.63 18.53 8.53
CA ARG A 515 -7.67 18.85 9.54
C ARG A 515 -8.12 20.31 9.47
N MET A 516 -7.20 21.25 9.31
CA MET A 516 -7.52 22.67 9.22
C MET A 516 -8.26 22.99 7.92
N GLU A 517 -7.78 22.48 6.77
CA GLU A 517 -8.43 22.63 5.48
C GLU A 517 -9.86 22.06 5.49
N LEU A 518 -10.03 20.83 5.98
CA LEU A 518 -11.33 20.17 6.11
C LEU A 518 -12.29 20.95 7.01
N ARG A 519 -11.83 21.48 8.15
CA ARG A 519 -12.67 22.30 9.03
C ARG A 519 -13.10 23.59 8.34
N VAL A 520 -12.17 24.36 7.78
CA VAL A 520 -12.49 25.65 7.15
C VAL A 520 -13.40 25.44 5.94
N ALA A 521 -13.17 24.38 5.16
CA ALA A 521 -14.02 23.99 4.05
C ALA A 521 -15.47 23.71 4.48
N ILE A 522 -15.67 22.81 5.45
CA ILE A 522 -17.01 22.44 5.93
C ILE A 522 -17.70 23.61 6.63
N GLU A 523 -16.98 24.36 7.47
CA GLU A 523 -17.49 25.52 8.21
C GLU A 523 -18.07 26.59 7.26
N GLU A 524 -17.30 27.00 6.26
CA GLU A 524 -17.71 28.06 5.33
C GLU A 524 -18.69 27.57 4.25
N PHE A 525 -18.53 26.33 3.77
CA PHE A 525 -19.49 25.75 2.82
C PHE A 525 -20.88 25.61 3.47
N HIS A 526 -20.96 25.14 4.73
CA HIS A 526 -22.23 25.07 5.46
C HIS A 526 -22.77 26.45 5.87
N ALA A 527 -21.92 27.44 6.14
CA ALA A 527 -22.37 28.80 6.42
C ALA A 527 -23.04 29.48 5.22
N ARG A 528 -22.59 29.18 3.99
CA ARG A 528 -23.13 29.76 2.74
C ARG A 528 -24.22 28.89 2.09
N ILE A 529 -24.07 27.56 2.15
CA ILE A 529 -24.93 26.54 1.53
C ILE A 529 -25.29 25.48 2.61
N PRO A 530 -26.21 25.80 3.55
CA PRO A 530 -26.56 24.93 4.68
C PRO A 530 -27.40 23.71 4.27
N ASP A 531 -28.16 23.83 3.18
CA ASP A 531 -28.96 22.77 2.61
C ASP A 531 -28.50 22.51 1.19
N TYR A 532 -28.23 21.24 0.88
CA TYR A 532 -27.84 20.73 -0.43
C TYR A 532 -28.17 19.24 -0.53
N ARG A 533 -28.18 18.70 -1.75
CA ARG A 533 -28.27 17.27 -2.02
C ARG A 533 -27.57 16.91 -3.32
N ILE A 534 -27.25 15.63 -3.49
CA ILE A 534 -26.79 15.10 -4.79
C ILE A 534 -27.90 15.37 -5.83
N ALA A 535 -27.51 15.87 -7.01
CA ALA A 535 -28.45 16.21 -8.07
C ALA A 535 -29.18 14.96 -8.61
N PRO A 536 -30.47 15.07 -9.02
CA PRO A 536 -31.24 13.94 -9.50
C PRO A 536 -30.61 13.28 -10.74
N GLY A 537 -30.46 11.95 -10.69
CA GLY A 537 -29.91 11.18 -11.81
C GLY A 537 -28.38 11.13 -11.88
N VAL A 538 -27.67 11.72 -10.91
CA VAL A 538 -26.25 11.44 -10.70
C VAL A 538 -26.10 10.07 -10.05
N ASP A 539 -25.38 9.17 -10.72
CA ASP A 539 -24.86 7.95 -10.09
C ASP A 539 -23.47 8.28 -9.54
N LEU A 540 -23.32 8.23 -8.21
CA LEU A 540 -22.12 8.72 -7.53
C LEU A 540 -21.12 7.57 -7.35
N HIS A 541 -20.08 7.59 -8.18
CA HIS A 541 -18.99 6.64 -8.18
C HIS A 541 -17.71 7.20 -7.53
N PHE A 542 -16.92 6.31 -6.94
CA PHE A 542 -15.62 6.61 -6.36
C PHE A 542 -14.48 5.85 -7.05
N SER A 543 -13.28 6.43 -7.09
CA SER A 543 -12.10 5.74 -7.63
C SER A 543 -11.63 4.61 -6.68
N PRO A 544 -11.32 3.40 -7.19
CA PRO A 544 -10.85 2.30 -6.34
C PRO A 544 -9.39 2.44 -5.82
N ALA A 545 -8.59 3.36 -6.38
CA ALA A 545 -7.18 3.52 -5.99
C ALA A 545 -7.00 4.39 -4.73
N ILE A 546 -7.60 5.59 -4.77
CA ILE A 546 -7.83 6.50 -3.66
C ILE A 546 -9.31 6.85 -3.74
N ARG A 547 -10.07 6.72 -2.65
CA ARG A 547 -11.53 6.83 -2.68
C ARG A 547 -11.97 8.29 -2.81
N GLN A 548 -11.90 8.78 -4.04
CA GLN A 548 -12.25 10.13 -4.49
C GLN A 548 -13.50 10.03 -5.36
N ALA A 549 -14.42 11.01 -5.31
CA ALA A 549 -15.55 11.02 -6.25
C ALA A 549 -15.03 11.25 -7.69
N THR A 550 -15.70 10.66 -8.68
CA THR A 550 -15.42 10.96 -10.09
C THR A 550 -16.13 12.22 -10.58
N ASP A 551 -17.25 12.56 -9.94
CA ASP A 551 -18.16 13.67 -10.22
C ASP A 551 -19.07 13.81 -8.99
N LEU A 552 -19.23 15.00 -8.40
CA LEU A 552 -20.09 15.21 -7.23
C LEU A 552 -21.02 16.41 -7.43
N ARG A 553 -21.97 16.31 -8.37
CA ARG A 553 -22.97 17.37 -8.58
C ARG A 553 -23.93 17.51 -7.41
N LEU A 554 -23.98 18.72 -6.86
CA LEU A 554 -24.88 19.14 -5.80
C LEU A 554 -25.87 20.19 -6.33
N GLU A 555 -27.07 20.22 -5.75
CA GLU A 555 -28.05 21.30 -5.93
C GLU A 555 -28.70 21.70 -4.59
N TRP A 556 -29.15 22.96 -4.50
CA TRP A 556 -29.74 23.57 -3.30
C TRP A 556 -30.95 24.49 -3.61
#